data_AF-A0A0G1G239-F1
#
_entry.id   AF-A0A0G1G239-F1
#
_cell.length_a   1.000
_cell.length_b   1.000
_cell.length_c   1.000
_cell.angle_alpha   90.00
_cell.angle_beta   90.00
_cell.angle_gamma   90.00
#
_symmetry.space_group_name_H-M   'P 1'
#
loop_
_entity.id
_entity.type
_entity.pdbx_description
1 polymer ?
#
loop_
_entity_poly.entity_id
_entity_poly.type
_entity_poly.pdbx_seq_one_letter_code
_entity_poly.pdbx_strand_id
1 'polypeptide(L)'
;MFTLFIKLPDKTKLLNISFVYWLILLYIILFLIIAIFDRYLLMVLPLLLIYISQALRDYGYSKFIFLTVLLIMMAYGGIGTYDYLSWQRTRWTMGKELIAQGVARQDIEGGYEWNGWYLYNHPELEKDFNPELGVYLKAGSPGFKKPYVISFSALPGYQVIEKHEAGTIFSKINYIYLNRLPAASTVQ
;
A
#
# COMPACT_ATOMS: atom_id res chain seq x y z
N MET A 1 17.88 39.43 31.19
CA MET A 1 18.40 39.62 29.82
C MET A 1 19.27 38.42 29.49
N PHE A 2 18.67 37.32 29.00
CA PHE A 2 19.37 36.07 28.68
C PHE A 2 19.82 36.12 27.22
N THR A 3 21.11 36.33 26.99
CA THR A 3 21.71 36.29 25.65
C THR A 3 22.02 34.84 25.31
N LEU A 4 21.15 34.20 24.53
CA LEU A 4 21.35 32.85 24.01
C LEU A 4 22.45 32.89 22.93
N PHE A 5 23.71 32.66 23.31
CA PHE A 5 24.79 32.45 22.35
C PHE A 5 24.65 31.05 21.73
N ILE A 6 23.85 30.95 20.66
CA ILE A 6 23.92 29.80 19.75
C ILE A 6 25.27 29.91 19.03
N LYS A 7 26.23 29.08 19.44
CA LYS A 7 27.54 28.97 18.80
C LYS A 7 27.32 28.39 17.40
N LEU A 8 27.28 29.25 16.38
CA LEU A 8 27.09 28.83 15.00
C LEU A 8 28.21 27.87 14.59
N PRO A 9 27.90 26.71 13.99
CA PRO A 9 28.91 25.76 13.56
C PRO A 9 29.77 26.34 12.43
N ASP A 10 30.98 25.78 12.27
CA ASP A 10 31.99 26.19 11.30
C ASP A 10 31.41 26.30 9.86
N LYS A 11 31.87 27.26 9.06
CA LYS A 11 31.27 27.60 7.73
C LYS A 11 31.25 26.40 6.77
N THR A 12 32.24 25.52 6.87
CA THR A 12 32.33 24.27 6.10
C THR A 12 31.29 23.22 6.55
N LYS A 13 30.98 23.16 7.86
CA LYS A 13 29.89 22.33 8.40
C LYS A 13 28.52 22.88 8.00
N LEU A 14 28.35 24.21 7.98
CA LEU A 14 27.14 24.87 7.50
C LEU A 14 26.86 24.60 6.01
N LEU A 15 27.91 24.60 5.17
CA LEU A 15 27.79 24.33 3.74
C LEU A 15 27.35 22.87 3.45
N ASN A 16 27.92 21.89 4.16
CA ASN A 16 27.59 20.47 4.01
C ASN A 16 26.16 20.14 4.50
N ILE A 17 25.73 20.79 5.57
CA ILE A 17 24.38 20.61 6.10
C ILE A 17 23.33 21.27 5.18
N SER A 18 23.65 22.44 4.60
CA SER A 18 22.80 23.15 3.64
C SER A 18 22.53 22.33 2.36
N PHE A 19 23.56 21.66 1.81
CA PHE A 19 23.41 20.82 0.63
C PHE A 19 22.44 19.65 0.83
N VAL A 20 22.52 18.98 1.98
CA VAL A 20 21.60 17.86 2.31
C VAL A 20 20.16 18.35 2.41
N TYR A 21 19.91 19.54 2.96
CA TYR A 21 18.54 20.10 2.98
C TYR A 21 18.01 20.41 1.60
N TRP A 22 18.83 20.97 0.71
CA TRP A 22 18.42 21.22 -0.66
C TRP A 22 18.11 19.92 -1.40
N LEU A 23 18.88 18.86 -1.15
CA LEU A 23 18.62 17.54 -1.72
C LEU A 23 17.33 16.91 -1.18
N ILE A 24 17.08 16.98 0.12
CA ILE A 24 15.84 16.51 0.75
C ILE A 24 14.63 17.31 0.24
N LEU A 25 14.74 18.64 0.17
CA LEU A 25 13.68 19.51 -0.31
C LEU A 25 13.38 19.24 -1.79
N LEU A 26 14.40 19.13 -2.63
CA LEU A 26 14.25 18.75 -4.03
C LEU A 26 13.57 17.38 -4.15
N TYR A 27 13.97 16.40 -3.34
CA TYR A 27 13.35 15.08 -3.33
C TYR A 27 11.87 15.14 -2.92
N ILE A 28 11.53 15.89 -1.88
CA ILE A 28 10.13 16.07 -1.45
C ILE A 28 9.33 16.77 -2.55
N ILE A 29 9.88 17.80 -3.20
CA ILE A 29 9.22 18.47 -4.33
C ILE A 29 8.97 17.48 -5.47
N LEU A 30 9.98 16.72 -5.88
CA LEU A 30 9.84 15.70 -6.93
C LEU A 30 8.82 14.62 -6.51
N PHE A 31 8.83 14.20 -5.24
CA PHE A 31 7.86 13.26 -4.69
C PHE A 31 6.43 13.80 -4.74
N LEU A 32 6.21 15.07 -4.37
CA LEU A 32 4.90 15.73 -4.42
C LEU A 32 4.38 15.90 -5.85
N ILE A 33 5.29 16.06 -6.82
CA ILE A 33 4.95 16.18 -8.24
C ILE A 33 4.60 14.82 -8.84
N ILE A 34 5.36 13.78 -8.49
CA ILE A 34 5.27 12.47 -9.16
C ILE A 34 4.26 11.55 -8.46
N ALA A 35 4.05 11.69 -7.15
CA ALA A 35 3.02 11.04 -6.33
C ALA A 35 2.65 9.61 -6.76
N ILE A 36 3.54 8.63 -6.49
CA ILE A 36 3.28 7.24 -6.88
C ILE A 36 3.14 6.30 -5.66
N PHE A 37 4.00 6.37 -4.63
CA PHE A 37 3.83 5.57 -3.38
C PHE A 37 4.65 6.11 -2.19
N ASP A 38 4.11 5.98 -0.98
CA ASP A 38 4.78 6.28 0.30
C ASP A 38 6.17 5.62 0.47
N ARG A 39 6.40 4.45 -0.12
CA ARG A 39 7.71 3.75 -0.09
C ARG A 39 8.90 4.58 -0.59
N TYR A 40 8.67 5.61 -1.41
CA TYR A 40 9.74 6.51 -1.83
C TYR A 40 10.30 7.33 -0.66
N LEU A 41 9.48 7.62 0.36
CA LEU A 41 9.94 8.31 1.57
C LEU A 41 10.98 7.50 2.37
N LEU A 42 11.05 6.18 2.18
CA LEU A 42 12.06 5.33 2.81
C LEU A 42 13.49 5.72 2.41
N MET A 43 13.70 6.29 1.22
CA MET A 43 15.02 6.77 0.80
C MET A 43 15.49 7.98 1.61
N VAL A 44 14.55 8.82 2.07
CA VAL A 44 14.82 10.04 2.84
C VAL A 44 14.87 9.75 4.35
N LEU A 45 14.25 8.65 4.79
CA LEU A 45 14.14 8.29 6.20
C LEU A 45 15.49 8.24 6.94
N PRO A 46 16.58 7.61 6.43
CA PRO A 46 17.87 7.60 7.13
C PRO A 46 18.43 9.00 7.37
N LEU A 47 18.27 9.91 6.39
CA LEU A 47 18.74 11.30 6.51
C LEU A 47 17.93 12.06 7.56
N LEU A 48 16.62 11.86 7.60
CA LEU A 48 15.75 12.43 8.62
C LEU A 48 16.13 11.92 10.02
N LEU A 49 16.40 10.62 10.17
CA LEU A 49 16.80 10.03 11.46
C LEU A 49 18.14 10.59 11.95
N ILE A 50 19.13 10.74 11.06
CA ILE A 50 20.43 11.38 11.40
C ILE A 50 20.22 12.82 11.86
N TYR A 51 19.34 13.57 11.19
CA TYR A 51 19.04 14.95 11.55
C TYR A 51 18.30 15.05 12.90
N ILE A 52 17.24 14.26 13.08
CA ILE A 52 16.48 14.19 14.33
C ILE A 52 17.41 13.82 15.49
N SER A 53 18.32 12.87 15.29
CA SER A 53 19.32 12.48 16.29
C SER A 53 20.25 13.64 16.68
N GLN A 54 20.68 14.46 15.72
CA GLN A 54 21.48 15.65 16.01
C GLN A 54 20.67 16.72 16.74
N ALA A 55 19.45 17.00 16.30
CA ALA A 55 18.58 18.01 16.90
C ALA A 55 18.15 17.65 18.34
N LEU A 56 18.01 16.35 18.61
CA LEU A 56 17.62 15.83 19.93
C LEU A 56 18.82 15.52 20.84
N ARG A 57 20.06 15.74 20.39
CA ARG A 57 21.28 15.37 21.13
C ARG A 57 21.37 15.98 22.53
N ASP A 58 20.93 17.23 22.66
CA ASP A 58 21.00 17.99 23.91
C ASP A 58 19.76 17.77 24.80
N TYR A 59 18.78 17.00 24.33
CA TYR A 59 17.57 16.67 25.07
C TYR A 59 17.74 15.32 25.75
N GLY A 60 17.53 15.27 27.07
CA GLY A 60 17.41 14.01 27.79
C GLY A 60 16.15 13.27 27.32
N TYR A 61 16.28 11.97 27.02
CA TYR A 61 15.13 11.13 26.70
C TYR A 61 14.92 10.08 27.78
N SER A 62 13.65 9.76 28.05
CA SER A 62 13.32 8.63 28.90
C SER A 62 13.40 7.33 28.10
N LYS A 63 14.29 6.42 28.50
CA LYS A 63 14.39 5.08 27.90
C LYS A 63 13.04 4.35 27.94
N PHE A 64 12.27 4.55 28.99
CA PHE A 64 10.93 3.98 29.12
C PHE A 64 9.98 4.51 28.04
N ILE A 65 9.95 5.83 27.82
CA ILE A 65 9.12 6.44 26.76
C ILE A 65 9.56 5.92 25.39
N PHE A 66 10.87 5.90 25.11
CA PHE A 66 11.40 5.40 23.85
C PHE A 66 10.98 3.95 23.58
N LEU A 67 11.17 3.05 24.56
CA LEU A 67 10.78 1.64 24.42
C LEU A 67 9.27 1.48 24.24
N THR A 68 8.47 2.29 24.94
CA THR A 68 7.01 2.27 24.82
C THR A 68 6.58 2.65 23.40
N VAL A 69 7.11 3.76 22.87
CA VAL A 69 6.82 4.20 21.49
C VAL A 69 7.27 3.16 20.49
N LEU A 70 8.47 2.60 20.66
CA LEU A 70 8.99 1.56 19.77
C LEU A 70 8.10 0.31 19.77
N LEU A 71 7.66 -0.16 20.94
CA LEU A 71 6.75 -1.31 21.06
C LEU A 71 5.40 -1.04 20.38
N ILE A 72 4.83 0.16 20.55
CA ILE A 72 3.58 0.54 19.89
C ILE A 72 3.75 0.55 18.36
N MET A 73 4.86 1.10 17.86
CA MET A 73 5.15 1.12 16.42
C MET A 73 5.35 -0.29 15.85
N MET A 74 6.08 -1.15 16.57
CA MET A 74 6.26 -2.55 16.17
C MET A 74 4.93 -3.31 16.17
N ALA A 75 4.09 -3.12 17.19
CA ALA A 75 2.78 -3.74 17.27
C ALA A 75 1.87 -3.27 16.12
N TYR A 76 1.83 -1.95 15.86
CA TYR A 76 1.07 -1.38 14.76
C TYR A 76 1.52 -1.96 13.40
N GLY A 77 2.82 -1.96 13.12
CA GLY A 77 3.37 -2.51 11.88
C GLY A 77 3.15 -4.01 11.74
N GLY A 78 3.32 -4.76 12.82
CA GLY A 78 3.11 -6.21 12.86
C GLY A 78 1.65 -6.60 12.62
N ILE A 79 0.71 -5.94 13.30
CA ILE A 79 -0.72 -6.22 13.14
C ILE A 79 -1.21 -5.79 11.76
N GLY A 80 -0.80 -4.61 11.27
CA GLY A 80 -1.14 -4.18 9.91
C GLY A 80 -0.64 -5.16 8.85
N THR A 81 0.59 -5.66 9.01
CA THR A 81 1.16 -6.69 8.12
C THR A 81 0.43 -8.02 8.22
N TYR A 82 0.08 -8.44 9.43
CA TYR A 82 -0.70 -9.66 9.65
C TYR A 82 -2.05 -9.57 8.95
N ASP A 83 -2.80 -8.49 9.16
CA ASP A 83 -4.10 -8.27 8.53
C ASP A 83 -3.98 -8.29 7.01
N TYR A 84 -2.99 -7.58 6.46
CA TYR A 84 -2.69 -7.58 5.02
C TYR A 84 -2.50 -9.00 4.48
N LEU A 85 -1.61 -9.77 5.10
CA LEU A 85 -1.31 -11.14 4.67
C LEU A 85 -2.50 -12.09 4.89
N SER A 86 -3.31 -11.86 5.91
CA SER A 86 -4.47 -12.69 6.23
C SER A 86 -5.53 -12.59 5.15
N TRP A 87 -6.01 -11.38 4.84
CA TRP A 87 -7.04 -11.23 3.82
C TRP A 87 -6.52 -11.59 2.43
N GLN A 88 -5.23 -11.36 2.17
CA GLN A 88 -4.59 -11.82 0.93
C GLN A 88 -4.61 -13.34 0.81
N ARG A 89 -4.27 -14.07 1.87
CA ARG A 89 -4.34 -15.54 1.86
C ARG A 89 -5.73 -16.03 1.49
N THR A 90 -6.77 -15.44 2.07
CA THR A 90 -8.17 -15.76 1.75
C THR A 90 -8.46 -15.51 0.26
N ARG A 91 -8.11 -14.33 -0.28
CA ARG A 91 -8.32 -14.02 -1.71
C ARG A 91 -7.61 -15.01 -2.63
N TRP A 92 -6.36 -15.34 -2.32
CA TRP A 92 -5.56 -16.27 -3.11
C TRP A 92 -6.11 -17.70 -3.05
N THR A 93 -6.65 -18.13 -1.91
CA THR A 93 -7.33 -19.43 -1.79
C THR A 93 -8.55 -19.48 -2.69
N MET A 94 -9.46 -18.51 -2.58
CA MET A 94 -10.68 -18.43 -3.39
C MET A 94 -10.37 -18.38 -4.90
N GLY A 95 -9.36 -17.59 -5.28
CA GLY A 95 -8.91 -17.53 -6.68
C GLY A 95 -8.37 -18.86 -7.19
N LYS A 96 -7.58 -19.59 -6.38
CA LYS A 96 -7.05 -20.92 -6.77
C LYS A 96 -8.15 -21.97 -6.86
N GLU A 97 -9.17 -21.89 -6.01
CA GLU A 97 -10.34 -22.78 -6.07
C GLU A 97 -11.12 -22.58 -7.37
N LEU A 98 -11.32 -21.33 -7.81
CA LEU A 98 -11.91 -21.04 -9.13
C LEU A 98 -11.09 -21.62 -10.28
N ILE A 99 -9.76 -21.47 -10.23
CA ILE A 99 -8.86 -22.08 -11.23
C ILE A 99 -9.01 -23.61 -11.23
N ALA A 100 -9.09 -24.23 -10.05
CA ALA A 100 -9.29 -25.68 -9.93
C ALA A 100 -10.64 -26.13 -10.50
N GLN A 101 -11.66 -25.26 -10.50
CA GLN A 101 -12.96 -25.47 -11.15
C GLN A 101 -12.93 -25.19 -12.66
N GLY A 102 -11.78 -24.85 -13.24
CA GLY A 102 -11.60 -24.60 -14.68
C GLY A 102 -11.84 -23.15 -15.11
N VAL A 103 -12.00 -22.21 -14.17
CA VAL A 103 -12.12 -20.78 -14.51
C VAL A 103 -10.76 -20.26 -14.98
N ALA A 104 -10.74 -19.58 -16.13
CA ALA A 104 -9.51 -19.01 -16.65
C ALA A 104 -9.03 -17.84 -15.79
N ARG A 105 -7.71 -17.67 -15.65
CA ARG A 105 -7.11 -16.65 -14.76
C ARG A 105 -7.54 -15.23 -15.13
N GLN A 106 -7.71 -14.97 -16.43
CA GLN A 106 -8.17 -13.70 -16.97
C GLN A 106 -9.64 -13.39 -16.65
N ASP A 107 -10.45 -14.39 -16.28
CA ASP A 107 -11.86 -14.21 -15.90
C ASP A 107 -12.05 -13.93 -14.40
N ILE A 108 -10.94 -13.84 -13.65
CA ILE A 108 -10.92 -13.59 -12.21
C ILE A 108 -10.32 -12.20 -11.95
N GLU A 109 -11.08 -11.32 -11.29
CA GLU A 109 -10.60 -10.07 -10.69
C GLU A 109 -10.23 -10.36 -9.24
N GLY A 110 -8.94 -10.61 -8.99
CA GLY A 110 -8.41 -10.93 -7.66
C GLY A 110 -7.72 -9.75 -6.97
N GLY A 111 -7.82 -8.54 -7.52
CA GLY A 111 -7.14 -7.34 -7.05
C GLY A 111 -5.64 -7.30 -7.36
N TYR A 112 -4.95 -6.33 -6.76
CA TYR A 112 -3.65 -5.87 -7.22
C TYR A 112 -2.60 -6.97 -7.36
N GLU A 113 -2.42 -7.76 -6.32
CA GLU A 113 -1.36 -8.74 -6.26
C GLU A 113 -1.69 -9.97 -7.12
N TRP A 114 -2.96 -10.36 -7.18
CA TRP A 114 -3.42 -11.46 -8.04
C TRP A 114 -3.30 -11.09 -9.52
N ASN A 115 -3.85 -9.94 -9.90
CA ASN A 115 -3.84 -9.45 -11.27
C ASN A 115 -2.40 -9.17 -11.73
N GLY A 116 -1.60 -8.53 -10.88
CA GLY A 116 -0.18 -8.29 -11.15
C GLY A 116 0.61 -9.59 -11.31
N TRP A 117 0.23 -10.69 -10.63
CA TRP A 117 0.90 -11.98 -10.82
C TRP A 117 0.48 -12.69 -12.12
N TYR A 118 -0.81 -12.73 -12.41
CA TYR A 118 -1.34 -13.54 -13.51
C TYR A 118 -1.49 -12.82 -14.84
N LEU A 119 -1.57 -11.48 -14.85
CA LEU A 119 -1.96 -10.70 -16.02
C LEU A 119 -0.87 -9.72 -16.50
N TYR A 120 0.26 -9.64 -15.80
CA TYR A 120 1.32 -8.66 -16.09
C TYR A 120 1.88 -8.73 -17.52
N ASN A 121 1.93 -9.91 -18.13
CA ASN A 121 2.44 -10.11 -19.49
C ASN A 121 1.33 -10.20 -20.55
N HIS A 122 0.11 -9.76 -20.24
CA HIS A 122 -1.06 -9.86 -21.11
C HIS A 122 -1.59 -8.47 -21.52
N PRO A 123 -0.80 -7.69 -22.30
CA PRO A 123 -1.17 -6.33 -22.71
C PRO A 123 -2.46 -6.29 -23.56
N GLU A 124 -2.83 -7.40 -24.20
CA GLU A 124 -4.10 -7.54 -24.91
C GLU A 124 -5.33 -7.43 -24.01
N LEU A 125 -5.18 -7.71 -22.72
CA LEU A 125 -6.24 -7.56 -21.70
C LEU A 125 -6.36 -6.10 -21.23
N GLU A 126 -5.46 -5.19 -21.64
CA GLU A 126 -5.52 -3.76 -21.30
C GLU A 126 -6.53 -2.97 -22.16
N LYS A 127 -7.12 -3.58 -23.21
CA LYS A 127 -7.93 -2.86 -24.21
C LYS A 127 -9.22 -2.24 -23.66
N ASP A 128 -9.77 -2.77 -22.58
CA ASP A 128 -11.00 -2.28 -21.95
C ASP A 128 -10.75 -1.24 -20.84
N PHE A 129 -9.54 -0.70 -20.78
CA PHE A 129 -9.09 0.21 -19.73
C PHE A 129 -9.56 1.66 -19.93
N ASN A 130 -9.94 2.33 -18.84
CA ASN A 130 -10.12 3.78 -18.84
C ASN A 130 -8.73 4.47 -18.70
N PRO A 131 -8.21 5.16 -19.74
CA PRO A 131 -6.88 5.77 -19.76
C PRO A 131 -6.63 6.81 -18.67
N GLU A 132 -7.66 7.30 -17.98
CA GLU A 132 -7.54 8.26 -16.87
C GLU A 132 -7.08 7.62 -15.54
N LEU A 133 -7.16 6.30 -15.40
CA LEU A 133 -6.60 5.62 -14.23
C LEU A 133 -5.07 5.51 -14.37
N GLY A 134 -4.32 5.89 -13.32
CA GLY A 134 -2.85 5.85 -13.33
C GLY A 134 -2.28 4.45 -13.61
N VAL A 135 -1.05 4.37 -14.12
CA VAL A 135 -0.37 3.12 -14.56
C VAL A 135 -0.33 2.02 -13.48
N TYR A 136 -0.43 2.37 -12.21
CA TYR A 136 -0.48 1.38 -11.12
C TYR A 136 -1.89 0.84 -10.86
N LEU A 137 -2.92 1.62 -11.15
CA LEU A 137 -4.31 1.16 -11.17
C LEU A 137 -4.58 0.31 -12.43
N LYS A 138 -3.85 0.54 -13.55
CA LYS A 138 -3.80 -0.35 -14.74
C LYS A 138 -3.42 -1.80 -14.40
N ALA A 139 -2.41 -2.00 -13.56
CA ALA A 139 -1.96 -3.34 -13.19
C ALA A 139 -2.79 -3.96 -12.06
N GLY A 140 -3.48 -3.11 -11.29
CA GLY A 140 -4.00 -3.45 -9.98
C GLY A 140 -5.43 -3.98 -9.95
N SER A 141 -6.35 -3.22 -10.52
CA SER A 141 -7.77 -3.56 -10.49
C SER A 141 -8.44 -2.82 -11.64
N PRO A 142 -8.36 -3.36 -12.86
CA PRO A 142 -8.56 -2.56 -14.07
C PRO A 142 -10.02 -2.20 -14.38
N GLY A 143 -10.90 -2.28 -13.38
CA GLY A 143 -12.32 -1.98 -13.55
C GLY A 143 -13.03 -2.97 -14.48
N PHE A 144 -12.51 -4.18 -14.63
CA PHE A 144 -13.08 -5.15 -15.54
C PHE A 144 -14.45 -5.65 -15.04
N LYS A 145 -15.41 -5.80 -15.96
CA LYS A 145 -16.59 -6.65 -15.76
C LYS A 145 -16.20 -8.12 -15.90
N LYS A 146 -15.27 -8.59 -15.06
CA LYS A 146 -14.84 -10.00 -15.09
C LYS A 146 -15.95 -10.91 -14.55
N PRO A 147 -16.13 -12.11 -15.12
CA PRO A 147 -17.12 -13.07 -14.66
C PRO A 147 -17.07 -13.33 -13.14
N TYR A 148 -15.87 -13.33 -12.55
CA TYR A 148 -15.66 -13.51 -11.12
C TYR A 148 -14.84 -12.37 -10.51
N VAL A 149 -15.31 -11.81 -9.40
CA VAL A 149 -14.65 -10.71 -8.68
C VAL A 149 -14.55 -11.03 -7.20
N ILE A 150 -13.32 -11.07 -6.68
CA ILE A 150 -13.03 -11.26 -5.26
C ILE A 150 -12.82 -9.89 -4.62
N SER A 151 -13.72 -9.47 -3.73
CA SER A 151 -13.74 -8.11 -3.18
C SER A 151 -14.05 -8.07 -1.68
N PHE A 152 -13.93 -6.89 -1.07
CA PHE A 152 -14.26 -6.66 0.34
C PHE A 152 -15.75 -6.43 0.60
N SER A 153 -16.59 -6.47 -0.44
CA SER A 153 -18.04 -6.23 -0.33
C SER A 153 -18.82 -6.93 -1.44
N ALA A 154 -20.12 -7.12 -1.24
CA ALA A 154 -21.02 -7.42 -2.35
C ALA A 154 -20.96 -6.29 -3.39
N LEU A 155 -20.91 -6.64 -4.67
CA LEU A 155 -20.86 -5.67 -5.77
C LEU A 155 -22.23 -5.53 -6.46
N PRO A 156 -22.72 -4.29 -6.72
CA PRO A 156 -23.94 -4.08 -7.48
C PRO A 156 -23.87 -4.75 -8.86
N GLY A 157 -24.93 -5.45 -9.26
CA GLY A 157 -24.99 -6.17 -10.54
C GLY A 157 -24.27 -7.52 -10.56
N TYR A 158 -23.68 -7.94 -9.43
CA TYR A 158 -23.13 -9.28 -9.24
C TYR A 158 -23.96 -10.05 -8.22
N GLN A 159 -23.94 -11.38 -8.36
CA GLN A 159 -24.43 -12.29 -7.34
C GLN A 159 -23.27 -12.73 -6.45
N VAL A 160 -23.40 -12.57 -5.13
CA VAL A 160 -22.46 -13.17 -4.18
C VAL A 160 -22.71 -14.67 -4.15
N ILE A 161 -21.71 -15.46 -4.58
CA ILE A 161 -21.79 -16.93 -4.57
C ILE A 161 -21.11 -17.53 -3.36
N GLU A 162 -20.15 -16.81 -2.75
CA GLU A 162 -19.41 -17.29 -1.59
C GLU A 162 -18.87 -16.11 -0.76
N LYS A 163 -18.66 -16.33 0.53
CA LYS A 163 -17.93 -15.40 1.40
C LYS A 163 -17.06 -16.18 2.39
N HIS A 164 -15.86 -15.66 2.64
CA HIS A 164 -14.91 -16.21 3.60
C HIS A 164 -14.50 -15.17 4.62
N GLU A 165 -14.17 -15.59 5.83
CA GLU A 165 -13.58 -14.69 6.82
C GLU A 165 -12.21 -14.22 6.35
N ALA A 166 -11.95 -12.92 6.54
CA ALA A 166 -10.67 -12.31 6.19
C ALA A 166 -9.58 -12.58 7.25
N GLY A 167 -9.98 -12.99 8.46
CA GLY A 167 -9.07 -13.33 9.56
C GLY A 167 -8.27 -12.15 10.11
N THR A 168 -8.76 -10.92 9.94
CA THR A 168 -8.07 -9.70 10.38
C THR A 168 -8.32 -9.40 11.87
N ILE A 169 -7.39 -8.67 12.50
CA ILE A 169 -7.41 -8.32 13.92
C ILE A 169 -7.91 -6.88 14.13
N PHE A 170 -7.37 -5.91 13.37
CA PHE A 170 -7.71 -4.49 13.51
C PHE A 170 -8.38 -3.88 12.29
N SER A 171 -8.24 -4.51 11.13
CA SER A 171 -8.94 -4.08 9.92
C SER A 171 -10.45 -4.19 10.10
N LYS A 172 -11.19 -3.26 9.48
CA LYS A 172 -12.66 -3.34 9.38
C LYS A 172 -13.13 -4.38 8.35
N ILE A 173 -12.20 -5.11 7.74
CA ILE A 173 -12.47 -6.13 6.74
C ILE A 173 -12.73 -7.45 7.45
N ASN A 174 -13.99 -7.77 7.65
CA ASN A 174 -14.40 -9.03 8.29
C ASN A 174 -14.49 -10.19 7.28
N TYR A 175 -14.93 -9.89 6.05
CA TYR A 175 -15.21 -10.90 5.03
C TYR A 175 -14.65 -10.51 3.67
N ILE A 176 -14.30 -11.53 2.90
CA ILE A 176 -13.96 -11.47 1.48
C ILE A 176 -15.09 -12.17 0.72
N TYR A 177 -15.61 -11.50 -0.31
CA TYR A 177 -16.76 -11.92 -1.09
C TYR A 177 -16.32 -12.40 -2.47
N LEU A 178 -16.84 -13.54 -2.90
CA LEU A 178 -16.78 -13.97 -4.28
C LEU A 178 -18.07 -13.54 -4.99
N ASN A 179 -17.92 -12.61 -5.91
CA ASN A 179 -18.98 -12.07 -6.73
C ASN A 179 -18.90 -12.70 -8.11
N ARG A 180 -20.05 -13.08 -8.65
CA ARG A 180 -20.18 -13.62 -10.01
C ARG A 180 -21.14 -12.77 -10.83
N LEU A 181 -20.77 -12.41 -12.05
CA LEU A 181 -21.71 -11.83 -13.00
C LEU A 181 -22.86 -12.83 -13.24
N PRO A 182 -24.13 -12.42 -13.13
CA PRO A 182 -25.24 -13.27 -13.53
C PRO A 182 -25.01 -13.74 -14.96
N ALA A 183 -25.19 -15.03 -15.23
CA ALA A 183 -25.24 -15.50 -16.61
C ALA A 183 -26.30 -14.66 -17.32
N ALA A 184 -25.96 -14.07 -18.49
CA ALA A 184 -26.91 -13.28 -19.25
C ALA A 184 -28.20 -14.12 -19.38
N SER A 185 -29.26 -13.67 -18.71
CA SER A 185 -30.59 -14.24 -18.88
C SER A 185 -30.83 -14.18 -20.37
N THR A 186 -30.86 -15.35 -21.01
CA THR A 186 -31.26 -15.49 -22.40
C THR A 186 -32.67 -14.93 -22.41
N VAL A 187 -32.80 -13.67 -22.84
CA VAL A 187 -34.09 -13.05 -23.08
C VAL A 187 -34.67 -13.85 -24.23
N GLN A 188 -35.56 -14.79 -23.89
CA GLN A 188 -36.50 -15.38 -24.84
C GLN A 188 -37.56 -14.34 -25.17
#